data_AF-A0A818J897-F1
#
_entry.id   AF-A0A818J897-F1
#
_cell.length_a   1.000
_cell.length_b   1.000
_cell.length_c   1.000
_cell.angle_alpha   90.00
_cell.angle_beta   90.00
_cell.angle_gamma   90.00
#
_symmetry.space_group_name_H-M   'P 1'
#
loop_
_entity.id
_entity.type
_entity.pdbx_description
1 polymer ?
#
loop_
_entity_poly.entity_id
_entity_poly.type
_entity_poly.pdbx_seq_one_letter_code
_entity_poly.pdbx_strand_id
1 'polypeptide(L)'
;MDEFFHNYGCRGIGEIDIGCKRWFDEPQVVIEQIKNYLKIRNPDKAVDKIHDQSRQSAYEALSRIEDELRWPFFQRPLVNVLFTRIKILFSLRECPKYYGIIQPFGKCRNELIRKANLAVNENFISHADDIYFLFISELKSLAYDTDNQQYDKRDYWKNLILERRMEYKK
;
A
#
# COMPACT_ATOMS: atom_id res chain seq x y z
N MET A 1 -9.37 -9.85 12.75
CA MET A 1 -8.37 -9.94 11.66
C MET A 1 -8.99 -9.51 10.34
N ASP A 2 -10.23 -9.92 10.06
CA ASP A 2 -10.97 -9.52 8.86
C ASP A 2 -11.16 -8.01 8.72
N GLU A 3 -11.51 -7.30 9.80
CA GLU A 3 -11.61 -5.83 9.79
C GLU A 3 -10.28 -5.15 9.43
N PHE A 4 -9.16 -5.70 9.91
CA PHE A 4 -7.84 -5.17 9.57
C PHE A 4 -7.57 -5.33 8.06
N PHE A 5 -7.83 -6.50 7.49
CA PHE A 5 -7.64 -6.73 6.06
C PHE A 5 -8.66 -5.99 5.18
N HIS A 6 -9.88 -5.79 5.67
CA HIS A 6 -10.87 -4.94 5.00
C HIS A 6 -10.34 -3.51 4.82
N ASN A 7 -9.77 -2.95 5.89
CA ASN A 7 -9.24 -1.60 5.86
C ASN A 7 -7.90 -1.55 5.12
N TYR A 8 -6.92 -2.36 5.54
CA TYR A 8 -5.51 -2.23 5.17
C TYR A 8 -4.99 -3.31 4.23
N GLY A 9 -5.79 -4.31 3.86
CA GLY A 9 -5.35 -5.45 3.05
C GLY A 9 -4.88 -5.09 1.64
N CYS A 10 -5.25 -3.91 1.13
CA CYS A 10 -4.76 -3.37 -0.14
C CYS A 10 -3.29 -2.88 -0.10
N ARG A 11 -2.70 -2.77 1.09
CA ARG A 11 -1.28 -2.46 1.25
C ARG A 11 -0.42 -3.67 0.91
N GLY A 12 0.86 -3.43 0.69
CA GLY A 12 1.83 -4.47 0.36
C GLY A 12 3.24 -3.90 0.20
N ILE A 13 4.22 -4.78 0.04
CA ILE A 13 5.56 -4.37 -0.36
C ILE A 13 5.49 -3.95 -1.84
N GLY A 14 6.08 -2.81 -2.19
CA GLY A 14 6.01 -2.29 -3.56
C GLY A 14 4.61 -1.80 -3.98
N GLU A 15 3.76 -1.42 -3.02
CA GLU A 15 2.32 -1.13 -3.22
C GLU A 15 1.95 -0.08 -4.30
N ILE A 16 2.91 0.70 -4.81
CA ILE A 16 2.69 1.62 -5.95
C ILE A 16 2.52 0.85 -7.25
N ASP A 17 3.20 -0.29 -7.39
CA ASP A 17 3.02 -1.21 -8.50
C ASP A 17 1.75 -2.05 -8.29
N ILE A 18 0.80 -1.97 -9.23
CA ILE A 18 -0.47 -2.70 -9.17
C ILE A 18 -0.31 -4.22 -9.32
N GLY A 19 0.76 -4.67 -9.97
CA GLY A 19 1.08 -6.08 -10.16
C GLY A 19 1.67 -6.75 -8.93
N CYS A 20 2.18 -5.98 -7.98
CA CYS A 20 2.68 -6.50 -6.71
C CYS A 20 1.54 -7.05 -5.85
N LYS A 21 1.82 -8.18 -5.19
CA LYS A 21 0.90 -8.85 -4.26
C LYS A 21 0.60 -7.97 -3.06
N ARG A 22 -0.66 -7.99 -2.64
CA ARG A 22 -1.18 -7.24 -1.49
C ARG A 22 -1.23 -8.16 -0.28
N TRP A 23 -1.38 -7.58 0.90
CA TRP A 23 -1.54 -8.34 2.14
C TRP A 23 -2.77 -9.24 2.12
N PHE A 24 -3.81 -8.89 1.36
CA PHE A 24 -4.94 -9.79 1.15
C PHE A 24 -4.57 -11.04 0.33
N ASP A 25 -3.66 -10.91 -0.63
CA ASP A 25 -3.16 -12.04 -1.43
C ASP A 25 -2.16 -12.89 -0.62
N GLU A 26 -1.35 -12.26 0.25
CA GLU A 26 -0.38 -12.93 1.11
C GLU A 26 -0.50 -12.53 2.60
N PRO A 27 -1.53 -13.03 3.32
CA PRO A 27 -1.75 -12.70 4.73
C PRO A 27 -0.59 -13.09 5.65
N GLN A 28 0.19 -14.10 5.24
CA GLN A 28 1.35 -14.61 5.98
C GLN A 28 2.36 -13.51 6.30
N VAL A 29 2.56 -12.53 5.41
CA VAL A 29 3.49 -11.41 5.64
C VAL A 29 3.12 -10.64 6.91
N VAL A 30 1.84 -10.32 7.08
CA VAL A 30 1.33 -9.62 8.27
C VAL A 30 1.42 -10.50 9.51
N ILE A 31 1.09 -11.79 9.38
CA ILE A 31 1.14 -12.75 10.49
C ILE A 31 2.57 -12.92 11.02
N GLU A 32 3.57 -13.04 10.13
CA GLU A 32 4.97 -13.13 10.53
C GLU A 32 5.46 -11.84 11.20
N GLN A 33 5.00 -10.68 10.73
CA GLN A 33 5.31 -9.41 11.39
C GLN A 33 4.74 -9.35 12.82
N ILE A 34 3.50 -9.83 13.03
CA ILE A 34 2.89 -9.94 14.37
C ILE A 34 3.68 -10.91 15.25
N LYS A 35 4.05 -12.09 14.74
CA LYS A 35 4.89 -13.05 15.47
C LYS A 35 6.22 -12.44 15.90
N ASN A 36 6.83 -11.61 15.03
CA ASN A 36 8.07 -10.92 15.36
C ASN A 36 7.88 -9.90 16.49
N TYR A 37 6.76 -9.18 16.53
CA TYR A 37 6.43 -8.31 17.66
C TYR A 37 6.25 -9.08 18.96
N LEU A 38 5.60 -10.25 18.92
CA LEU A 38 5.41 -11.10 20.11
C LEU A 38 6.71 -11.69 20.67
N LYS A 39 7.78 -11.75 19.86
CA LYS A 39 9.11 -12.20 20.30
C LYS A 39 9.90 -11.13 21.06
N ILE A 40 9.43 -9.88 21.10
CA ILE A 40 10.10 -8.79 21.82
C ILE A 40 9.97 -9.05 23.32
N ARG A 41 11.08 -9.46 23.95
CA ARG A 41 11.14 -9.73 25.40
C ARG A 41 11.64 -8.57 26.25
N ASN A 42 12.36 -7.63 25.64
CA ASN A 42 12.87 -6.46 26.35
C ASN A 42 11.74 -5.44 26.51
N PRO A 43 11.32 -5.09 27.75
CA PRO A 43 10.27 -4.10 28.00
C PRO A 43 10.57 -2.72 27.39
N ASP A 44 11.84 -2.34 27.28
CA ASP A 44 12.24 -1.05 26.69
C ASP A 44 12.05 -1.01 25.18
N LYS A 45 11.88 -2.17 24.54
CA LYS A 45 11.61 -2.30 23.10
C LYS A 45 10.13 -2.58 22.80
N ALA A 46 9.28 -2.62 23.82
CA ALA A 46 7.83 -2.74 23.61
C ALA A 46 7.32 -1.53 22.83
N VAL A 47 6.39 -1.76 21.89
CA VAL A 47 5.88 -0.70 20.99
C VAL A 47 5.30 0.47 21.77
N ASP A 48 4.52 0.20 22.82
CA ASP A 48 3.93 1.24 23.67
C ASP A 48 5.00 2.06 24.39
N LYS A 49 6.07 1.40 24.87
CA LYS A 49 7.19 2.06 25.54
C LYS A 49 7.94 2.99 24.58
N ILE A 50 8.17 2.56 23.34
CA ILE A 50 8.81 3.36 22.30
C ILE A 50 7.92 4.58 21.96
N HIS A 51 6.60 4.39 21.89
CA HIS A 51 5.66 5.50 21.65
C HIS A 51 5.67 6.52 22.79
N ASP A 52 5.67 6.06 24.05
CA ASP A 52 5.73 6.94 25.21
C ASP A 52 7.05 7.70 25.30
N GLN A 53 8.18 7.02 25.06
CA GLN A 53 9.50 7.65 24.98
C GLN A 53 9.54 8.71 23.87
N SER A 54 9.02 8.39 22.68
CA SER A 54 8.95 9.35 21.56
C SER A 54 8.09 10.57 21.90
N ARG A 55 6.99 10.37 22.63
CA ARG A 55 6.14 11.46 23.12
C ARG A 55 6.89 12.32 24.13
N GLN A 56 7.59 11.72 25.09
CA GLN A 56 8.39 12.44 26.08
C GLN A 56 9.50 13.26 25.40
N SER A 57 10.27 12.66 24.48
CA SER A 57 11.30 13.37 23.73
C SER A 57 10.77 14.57 22.94
N ALA A 58 9.54 14.50 22.43
CA ALA A 58 8.90 15.64 21.76
C ALA A 58 8.64 16.81 22.72
N TYR A 59 8.22 16.54 23.96
CA TYR A 59 8.03 17.60 24.98
C TYR A 59 9.35 18.13 25.54
N GLU A 60 10.37 17.28 25.68
CA GLU A 60 11.72 17.73 26.02
C GLU A 60 12.30 18.65 24.95
N ALA A 61 12.10 18.33 23.67
CA ALA A 61 12.48 19.21 22.56
C ALA A 61 11.73 20.54 22.60
N LEU A 62 10.44 20.54 22.91
CA LEU A 62 9.65 21.77 23.12
C LEU A 62 10.25 22.63 24.25
N SER A 63 10.55 22.03 25.42
CA SER A 63 11.14 22.75 26.55
C SER A 63 12.48 23.40 26.17
N ARG A 64 13.36 22.68 25.48
CA ARG A 64 14.65 23.23 25.01
C ARG A 64 14.45 24.43 24.08
N ILE A 65 13.49 24.34 23.15
CA ILE A 65 13.15 25.47 22.27
C ILE A 65 12.65 26.66 23.09
N GLU A 66 11.82 26.43 24.11
CA GLU A 66 11.26 27.48 24.97
C GLU A 66 12.30 28.17 25.86
N ASP A 67 13.38 27.47 26.23
CA ASP A 67 14.50 28.00 27.01
C ASP A 67 15.43 28.89 26.18
N GLU A 68 15.51 28.66 24.87
CA GLU A 68 16.33 29.45 23.93
C GLU A 68 15.59 30.68 23.36
N LEU A 69 14.32 30.90 23.73
CA LEU A 69 13.52 32.02 23.22
C LEU A 69 14.06 33.36 23.70
N ARG A 70 14.32 34.26 22.74
CA ARG A 70 14.75 35.62 23.03
C ARG A 70 13.67 36.40 23.78
N TRP A 71 12.40 36.28 23.36
CA TRP A 71 11.24 37.02 23.91
C TRP A 71 10.13 36.04 24.34
N PRO A 72 10.31 35.32 25.46
CA PRO A 72 9.46 34.19 25.83
C PRO A 72 7.99 34.56 26.07
N PHE A 73 7.70 35.77 26.58
CA PHE A 73 6.34 36.22 26.85
C PHE A 73 5.44 36.22 25.60
N PHE A 74 5.98 36.63 24.44
CA PHE A 74 5.24 36.66 23.18
C PHE A 74 5.42 35.39 22.34
N GLN A 75 6.59 34.75 22.46
CA GLN A 75 6.95 33.61 21.60
C GLN A 75 6.41 32.27 22.12
N ARG A 76 6.37 32.04 23.45
CA ARG A 76 5.90 30.76 24.02
C ARG A 76 4.48 30.39 23.58
N PRO A 77 3.48 31.31 23.60
CA PRO A 77 2.14 30.97 23.12
C PRO A 77 2.13 30.51 21.66
N LEU A 78 2.88 31.20 20.79
CA LEU A 78 2.98 30.86 19.37
C LEU A 78 3.65 29.49 19.16
N VAL A 79 4.75 29.23 19.85
CA VAL A 79 5.48 27.95 19.78
C VAL A 79 4.60 26.79 20.23
N ASN A 80 3.85 26.94 21.32
CA ASN A 80 2.91 25.92 21.81
C ASN A 80 1.78 25.62 20.81
N VAL A 81 1.25 26.67 20.15
CA VAL A 81 0.25 26.50 19.09
C VAL A 81 0.86 25.72 17.91
N LEU A 82 2.05 26.10 17.45
CA LEU A 82 2.72 25.41 16.34
C LEU A 82 3.04 23.96 16.68
N PHE A 83 3.56 23.69 17.89
CA PHE A 83 3.83 22.33 18.36
C PHE A 83 2.58 21.46 18.35
N THR A 84 1.47 21.98 18.88
CA THR A 84 0.18 21.28 18.88
C THR A 84 -0.29 20.98 17.46
N ARG A 85 -0.17 21.97 16.55
CA ARG A 85 -0.55 21.80 15.14
C ARG A 85 0.32 20.78 14.42
N ILE A 86 1.63 20.81 14.61
CA ILE A 86 2.56 19.85 14.00
C ILE A 86 2.20 18.43 14.45
N LYS A 87 1.99 18.18 15.76
CA LYS A 87 1.62 16.85 16.26
C LYS A 87 0.36 16.28 15.59
N ILE A 88 -0.65 17.12 15.34
CA ILE A 88 -1.90 16.70 14.71
C ILE A 88 -1.72 16.54 13.19
N LEU A 89 -1.17 17.55 12.52
CA LEU A 89 -1.15 17.64 11.07
C LEU A 89 -0.05 16.79 10.43
N PHE A 90 1.07 16.57 11.12
CA PHE A 90 2.18 15.80 10.56
C PHE A 90 1.80 14.34 10.31
N SER A 91 0.93 13.77 11.14
CA SER A 91 0.38 12.43 10.95
C SER A 91 -0.42 12.30 9.64
N LEU A 92 -0.96 13.41 9.13
CA LEU A 92 -1.72 13.43 7.88
C LEU A 92 -0.83 13.34 6.64
N ARG A 93 0.50 13.45 6.75
CA ARG A 93 1.42 13.38 5.60
C ARG A 93 1.33 12.06 4.83
N GLU A 94 0.93 10.98 5.51
CA GLU A 94 0.76 9.65 4.91
C GLU A 94 -0.64 9.45 4.31
N CYS A 95 -1.61 10.32 4.64
CA CYS A 95 -2.98 10.22 4.16
C CYS A 95 -3.11 10.34 2.63
N PRO A 96 -2.44 11.28 1.93
CA PRO A 96 -2.53 11.38 0.48
C PRO A 96 -2.14 10.09 -0.23
N LYS A 97 -1.06 9.44 0.23
CA LYS A 97 -0.62 8.16 -0.33
C LYS A 97 -1.68 7.09 -0.10
N TYR A 98 -2.13 6.93 1.14
CA TYR A 98 -3.01 5.83 1.49
C TYR A 98 -4.42 5.97 0.90
N TYR A 99 -5.09 7.09 1.20
CA TYR A 99 -6.48 7.33 0.78
C TYR A 99 -6.57 7.78 -0.67
N GLY A 100 -5.58 8.54 -1.16
CA GLY A 100 -5.59 9.09 -2.52
C GLY A 100 -5.09 8.11 -3.59
N ILE A 101 -4.22 7.15 -3.24
CA ILE A 101 -3.57 6.27 -4.22
C ILE A 101 -3.80 4.80 -3.89
N ILE A 102 -3.34 4.33 -2.73
CA ILE A 102 -3.29 2.89 -2.44
C ILE A 102 -4.68 2.26 -2.34
N GLN A 103 -5.63 2.91 -1.66
CA GLN A 103 -6.99 2.37 -1.53
C GLN A 103 -7.74 2.34 -2.88
N PRO A 104 -7.75 3.41 -3.70
CA PRO A 104 -8.27 3.35 -5.07
C PRO A 104 -7.59 2.28 -5.93
N PHE A 105 -6.26 2.16 -5.88
CA PHE A 105 -5.52 1.16 -6.64
C PHE A 105 -5.89 -0.26 -6.22
N GLY A 106 -6.07 -0.52 -4.92
CA GLY A 106 -6.56 -1.79 -4.41
C GLY A 106 -7.96 -2.14 -4.96
N LYS A 107 -8.87 -1.17 -5.02
CA LYS A 107 -10.21 -1.37 -5.60
C LYS A 107 -10.13 -1.67 -7.10
N CYS A 108 -9.36 -0.88 -7.86
CA CYS A 108 -9.15 -1.11 -9.29
C CYS A 108 -8.51 -2.48 -9.55
N ARG A 109 -7.52 -2.86 -8.76
CA ARG A 109 -6.85 -4.17 -8.85
C ARG A 109 -7.84 -5.31 -8.67
N ASN A 110 -8.70 -5.25 -7.65
CA ASN A 110 -9.70 -6.30 -7.41
C ASN A 110 -10.65 -6.47 -8.59
N GLU A 111 -11.09 -5.37 -9.20
CA GLU A 111 -11.96 -5.43 -10.39
C GLU A 111 -11.21 -5.94 -11.63
N LEU A 112 -9.95 -5.52 -11.82
CA LEU A 112 -9.09 -6.02 -12.89
C LEU A 112 -8.89 -7.54 -12.79
N ILE A 113 -8.57 -8.06 -11.60
CA ILE A 113 -8.42 -9.49 -11.37
C ILE A 113 -9.76 -10.23 -11.57
N ARG A 114 -10.88 -9.65 -11.14
CA ARG A 114 -12.21 -10.23 -11.39
C ARG A 114 -12.48 -10.38 -12.89
N LYS A 115 -12.17 -9.35 -13.70
CA LYS A 115 -12.30 -9.39 -15.16
C LYS A 115 -11.29 -10.34 -15.81
N ALA A 116 -10.06 -10.39 -15.31
CA ALA A 116 -9.06 -11.34 -15.78
C ALA A 116 -9.49 -12.79 -15.61
N ASN A 117 -10.14 -13.13 -14.49
CA ASN A 117 -10.68 -14.47 -14.28
C ASN A 117 -11.76 -14.85 -15.33
N LEU A 118 -12.52 -13.88 -15.84
CA LEU A 118 -13.44 -14.14 -16.97
C LEU A 118 -12.66 -14.49 -18.24
N ALA A 119 -11.60 -13.75 -18.54
CA ALA A 119 -10.72 -14.04 -19.68
C ALA A 119 -9.99 -15.39 -19.54
N VAL A 120 -9.66 -15.83 -18.30
CA VAL A 120 -9.14 -17.17 -18.01
C VAL A 120 -10.19 -18.24 -18.31
N ASN A 121 -11.43 -18.06 -17.84
CA ASN A 121 -12.53 -19.00 -18.09
C ASN A 121 -12.81 -19.15 -19.60
N GLU A 122 -12.73 -18.05 -20.34
CA GLU A 122 -12.84 -18.01 -21.80
C GLU A 122 -11.54 -18.37 -22.52
N ASN A 123 -10.50 -18.83 -21.80
CA ASN A 123 -9.24 -19.33 -22.32
C ASN A 123 -8.45 -18.33 -23.19
N PHE A 124 -8.65 -17.02 -23.00
CA PHE A 124 -7.87 -15.95 -23.64
C PHE A 124 -6.50 -15.74 -22.98
N ILE A 125 -6.43 -15.94 -21.66
CA ILE A 125 -5.18 -15.88 -20.88
C ILE A 125 -5.09 -17.12 -19.98
N SER A 126 -3.90 -17.45 -19.47
CA SER A 126 -3.69 -18.70 -18.72
C SER A 126 -3.92 -18.51 -17.22
N HIS A 127 -3.53 -17.36 -16.68
CA HIS A 127 -3.70 -16.99 -15.28
C HIS A 127 -4.22 -15.57 -15.14
N ALA A 128 -4.97 -15.27 -14.07
CA ALA A 128 -5.50 -13.92 -13.85
C ALA A 128 -4.39 -12.86 -13.77
N ASP A 129 -3.26 -13.21 -13.18
CA ASP A 129 -2.10 -12.33 -13.00
C ASP A 129 -1.37 -12.01 -14.32
N ASP A 130 -1.72 -12.67 -15.42
CA ASP A 130 -1.14 -12.42 -16.74
C ASP A 130 -1.47 -11.01 -17.26
N ILE A 131 -2.54 -10.38 -16.75
CA ILE A 131 -2.93 -9.01 -17.09
C ILE A 131 -1.85 -7.98 -16.75
N TYR A 132 -0.97 -8.27 -15.80
CA TYR A 132 0.09 -7.34 -15.39
C TYR A 132 1.22 -7.21 -16.43
N PHE A 133 1.25 -8.09 -17.43
CA PHE A 133 2.17 -8.03 -18.56
C PHE A 133 1.58 -7.27 -19.76
N LEU A 134 0.38 -6.71 -19.63
CA LEU A 134 -0.32 -5.99 -20.69
C LEU A 134 -0.38 -4.50 -20.39
N PHE A 135 -0.21 -3.67 -21.42
CA PHE A 135 -0.45 -2.24 -21.32
C PHE A 135 -1.95 -1.93 -21.23
N ILE A 136 -2.30 -0.72 -20.78
CA ILE A 136 -3.70 -0.31 -20.61
C ILE A 136 -4.50 -0.41 -21.92
N SER A 137 -3.90 -0.08 -23.07
CA SER A 137 -4.53 -0.23 -24.39
C SER A 137 -4.84 -1.69 -24.70
N GLU A 138 -3.90 -2.59 -24.42
CA GLU A 138 -4.03 -4.02 -24.66
C GLU A 138 -5.03 -4.66 -23.71
N LEU A 139 -5.11 -4.22 -22.46
CA LEU A 139 -6.17 -4.64 -21.53
C LEU A 139 -7.57 -4.30 -22.05
N LYS A 140 -7.73 -3.12 -22.68
CA LYS A 140 -9.00 -2.74 -23.33
C LYS A 140 -9.30 -3.63 -24.52
N SER A 141 -8.29 -3.93 -25.35
CA SER A 141 -8.44 -4.84 -26.50
C SER A 141 -8.77 -6.27 -26.04
N LEU A 142 -8.08 -6.79 -25.03
CA LEU A 142 -8.35 -8.10 -24.43
C LEU A 142 -9.78 -8.17 -23.89
N ALA A 143 -10.24 -7.12 -23.19
CA ALA A 143 -11.61 -7.05 -22.69
C ALA A 143 -12.64 -7.07 -23.84
N TYR A 144 -12.41 -6.28 -24.90
CA TYR A 144 -13.26 -6.27 -26.09
C TYR A 144 -13.30 -7.64 -26.78
N ASP A 145 -12.14 -8.28 -26.96
CA ASP A 145 -12.04 -9.59 -27.62
C ASP A 145 -12.72 -10.68 -26.78
N THR A 146 -12.59 -10.61 -25.46
CA THR A 146 -13.26 -11.53 -24.52
C THR A 146 -14.78 -11.34 -24.56
N ASP A 147 -15.27 -10.10 -24.48
CA ASP A 147 -16.71 -9.77 -24.48
C ASP A 147 -17.38 -10.14 -25.82
N ASN A 148 -16.66 -10.03 -26.94
CA ASN A 148 -17.15 -10.41 -28.27
C ASN A 148 -16.79 -11.84 -28.69
N GLN A 149 -16.22 -12.64 -27.78
CA GLN A 149 -15.89 -14.05 -28.04
C GLN A 149 -15.01 -14.28 -29.28
N GLN A 150 -14.02 -13.40 -29.50
CA GLN A 150 -13.06 -13.49 -30.62
C GLN A 150 -12.00 -14.58 -30.35
N TYR A 151 -12.43 -15.85 -30.40
CA TYR A 151 -11.61 -17.00 -30.00
C TYR A 151 -10.36 -17.22 -30.87
N ASP A 152 -10.34 -16.68 -32.08
CA ASP A 152 -9.18 -16.68 -33.00
C ASP A 152 -7.97 -15.94 -32.41
N LYS A 153 -8.19 -15.00 -31.50
CA LYS A 153 -7.11 -14.21 -30.86
C LYS A 153 -6.57 -14.81 -29.57
N ARG A 154 -7.07 -15.96 -29.10
CA ARG A 154 -6.60 -16.57 -27.84
C ARG A 154 -5.10 -16.86 -27.85
N ASP A 155 -4.59 -17.42 -28.95
CA ASP A 155 -3.18 -17.75 -29.07
C ASP A 155 -2.29 -16.50 -29.17
N TYR A 156 -2.79 -15.44 -29.81
CA TYR A 156 -2.12 -14.15 -29.86
C TYR A 156 -1.86 -13.60 -28.44
N TRP A 157 -2.90 -13.55 -27.60
CA TRP A 157 -2.78 -13.02 -26.25
C TRP A 157 -1.83 -13.86 -25.38
N LYS A 158 -1.93 -15.19 -25.46
CA LYS A 158 -1.04 -16.09 -24.71
C LYS A 158 0.42 -15.93 -25.12
N ASN A 159 0.69 -15.85 -26.42
CA ASN A 159 2.06 -15.70 -26.92
C ASN A 159 2.68 -14.35 -26.52
N LEU A 160 1.90 -13.26 -26.63
CA LEU A 160 2.34 -11.92 -26.22
C LEU A 160 2.73 -11.87 -24.74
N ILE A 161 1.89 -12.47 -23.87
CA ILE A 161 2.14 -12.52 -22.43
C ILE A 161 3.35 -13.40 -22.12
N LEU A 162 3.46 -14.55 -22.77
CA LEU A 162 4.60 -15.46 -22.58
C LEU A 162 5.92 -14.79 -22.93
N GLU A 163 5.99 -14.08 -24.04
CA GLU A 163 7.16 -13.32 -24.46
C GLU A 163 7.60 -12.33 -23.37
N ARG A 164 6.68 -11.48 -22.91
CA ARG A 164 6.98 -10.47 -21.88
C ARG A 164 7.32 -11.08 -20.53
N ARG A 165 6.67 -12.17 -20.13
CA ARG A 165 7.01 -12.87 -18.89
C ARG A 165 8.44 -13.40 -18.92
N MET A 166 8.94 -13.81 -20.08
CA MET A 166 10.33 -14.25 -20.24
C MET A 166 11.32 -13.07 -20.19
N GLU A 167 10.94 -11.90 -20.69
CA GLU A 167 11.75 -10.67 -20.56
C GLU A 167 11.90 -10.23 -19.09
N TYR A 168 10.81 -10.22 -18.32
CA TYR A 168 10.83 -9.82 -16.90
C TYR A 168 11.57 -10.78 -15.97
N LYS A 169 11.87 -12.01 -16.41
CA LYS A 169 12.63 -13.01 -15.63
C LYS A 169 14.15 -12.92 -15.84
N LYS A 170 14.62 -12.15 -16.82
CA LYS A 170 16.05 -11.87 -17.03
C LYS A 170 16.53 -10.78 -16.09
#